data_AF-A0A7X4YBV1-F1
#
_entry.id   AF-A0A7X4YBV1-F1
#
_cell.length_a   1.000
_cell.length_b   1.000
_cell.length_c   1.000
_cell.angle_alpha   90.00
_cell.angle_beta   90.00
_cell.angle_gamma   90.00
#
_symmetry.space_group_name_H-M   'P 1'
#
loop_
_entity.id
_entity.type
_entity.pdbx_description
1 polymer ?
#
loop_
_entity_poly.entity_id
_entity_poly.type
_entity_poly.pdbx_seq_one_letter_code
_entity_poly.pdbx_strand_id
1 'polypeptide(L)'
;MTPEQFQRAWVLQAQADAERGVLECRMCRRRGPLEETTTLWRNGLLIFALCDRCAASHNVVFSPTPGGVEVRARRRSSVELVTQEALHVHGSR
;
A
#
# COMPACT_ATOMS: atom_id res chain seq x y z
N MET A 1 3.26 -23.35 11.99
CA MET A 1 2.77 -22.77 10.72
C MET A 1 3.94 -22.12 9.99
N THR A 2 4.09 -22.37 8.69
CA THR A 2 5.12 -21.74 7.85
C THR A 2 4.65 -20.35 7.37
N PRO A 3 5.57 -19.45 6.96
CA PRO A 3 5.19 -18.16 6.36
C PRO A 3 4.20 -18.29 5.19
N GLU A 4 4.37 -19.32 4.36
CA GLU A 4 3.50 -19.63 3.23
C GLU A 4 2.08 -19.99 3.68
N GLN A 5 1.93 -20.75 4.77
CA GLN A 5 0.63 -21.09 5.34
C GLN A 5 -0.10 -19.84 5.86
N PHE A 6 0.61 -18.90 6.49
CA PHE A 6 0.04 -17.63 6.92
C PHE A 6 -0.41 -16.78 5.73
N GLN A 7 0.39 -16.73 4.67
CA GLN A 7 0.03 -16.00 3.46
C GLN A 7 -1.22 -16.58 2.80
N ARG A 8 -1.30 -17.90 2.67
CA ARG A 8 -2.47 -18.59 2.11
C ARG A 8 -3.74 -18.34 2.93
N ALA A 9 -3.66 -18.47 4.24
CA ALA A 9 -4.80 -18.21 5.13
C ALA A 9 -5.28 -16.75 5.02
N TRP A 10 -4.35 -15.79 4.92
CA TRP A 10 -4.70 -14.39 4.73
C TRP A 10 -5.40 -14.15 3.39
N VAL A 11 -4.92 -14.72 2.29
CA VAL A 11 -5.54 -14.57 0.96
C VAL A 11 -6.99 -15.10 0.97
N LEU A 12 -7.21 -16.27 1.57
CA LEU A 12 -8.56 -16.84 1.69
C LEU A 12 -9.51 -15.93 2.49
N GLN A 13 -9.03 -15.39 3.62
CA GLN A 13 -9.83 -14.48 4.43
C GLN A 13 -10.11 -13.17 3.69
N ALA A 14 -9.10 -12.60 3.03
CA ALA A 14 -9.23 -11.35 2.27
C ALA A 14 -10.24 -11.49 1.12
N GLN A 15 -10.25 -12.65 0.44
CA GLN A 15 -11.23 -12.94 -0.60
C GLN A 15 -12.66 -13.00 -0.04
N ALA A 16 -12.88 -13.74 1.05
CA ALA A 16 -14.19 -13.85 1.69
C ALA A 16 -14.70 -12.51 2.27
N ASP A 17 -13.78 -11.64 2.69
CA ASP A 17 -14.10 -10.28 3.13
C ASP A 17 -14.52 -9.41 1.92
N ALA A 18 -13.77 -9.48 0.82
CA ALA A 18 -14.05 -8.69 -0.39
C ALA A 18 -15.40 -9.07 -1.02
N GLU A 19 -15.77 -10.34 -1.00
CA GLU A 19 -17.10 -10.83 -1.42
C GLU A 19 -18.25 -10.24 -0.59
N ARG A 20 -17.97 -9.82 0.65
CA ARG A 20 -18.92 -9.14 1.54
C ARG A 20 -18.80 -7.61 1.48
N GLY A 21 -17.99 -7.07 0.57
CA GLY A 21 -17.74 -5.63 0.44
C GLY A 21 -16.91 -5.03 1.59
N VAL A 22 -16.18 -5.87 2.34
CA VAL A 22 -15.31 -5.41 3.44
C VAL A 22 -13.86 -5.83 3.21
N LEU A 23 -12.95 -5.19 3.93
CA LEU A 23 -11.53 -5.49 3.88
C LEU A 23 -10.91 -5.32 5.26
N GLU A 24 -9.87 -6.09 5.57
CA GLU A 24 -8.88 -5.75 6.59
C GLU A 24 -7.57 -5.20 5.99
N CYS A 25 -7.20 -3.98 6.36
CA CYS A 25 -5.99 -3.32 5.86
C CYS A 25 -4.72 -4.11 6.22
N ARG A 26 -3.88 -4.43 5.22
CA ARG A 26 -2.66 -5.21 5.42
C ARG A 26 -1.64 -4.56 6.35
N MET A 27 -1.69 -3.23 6.49
CA MET A 27 -0.73 -2.46 7.28
C MET A 27 -1.20 -2.16 8.69
N CYS A 28 -2.41 -1.60 8.86
CA CYS A 28 -2.91 -1.18 10.18
C CYS A 28 -3.95 -2.12 10.77
N ARG A 29 -4.30 -3.22 10.07
CA ARG A 29 -5.27 -4.25 10.50
C ARG A 29 -6.69 -3.73 10.76
N ARG A 30 -6.98 -2.46 10.43
CA ARG A 30 -8.34 -1.90 10.51
C ARG A 30 -9.22 -2.54 9.46
N ARG A 31 -10.44 -2.91 9.86
CA ARG A 31 -11.51 -3.31 8.93
C ARG A 31 -12.30 -2.10 8.45
N GLY A 32 -12.71 -2.12 7.19
CA GLY A 32 -13.47 -1.03 6.56
C GLY A 32 -14.17 -1.51 5.28
N PRO A 33 -14.97 -0.63 4.65
CA PRO A 33 -15.65 -0.95 3.41
C PRO A 33 -14.63 -1.04 2.26
N LEU A 34 -14.87 -1.94 1.30
CA LEU A 34 -13.97 -2.18 0.17
C LEU A 34 -13.79 -0.94 -0.72
N GLU A 35 -14.80 -0.08 -0.79
CA GLU A 35 -14.80 1.15 -1.60
C GLU A 35 -13.80 2.23 -1.11
N GLU A 36 -13.42 2.20 0.17
CA GLU A 36 -12.44 3.13 0.78
C GLU A 36 -11.03 2.51 0.84
N THR A 37 -10.72 1.64 -0.12
CA THR A 37 -9.50 0.83 -0.09
C THR A 37 -8.81 0.75 -1.43
N THR A 38 -7.48 0.85 -1.38
CA THR A 38 -6.62 0.54 -2.52
C THR A 38 -6.39 -0.96 -2.56
N THR A 39 -6.86 -1.62 -3.63
CA THR A 39 -6.78 -3.08 -3.79
C THR A 39 -5.90 -3.48 -4.97
N LEU A 40 -5.24 -4.64 -4.87
CA LEU A 40 -4.60 -5.32 -5.99
C LEU A 40 -5.21 -6.71 -6.17
N TRP A 41 -5.63 -6.98 -7.41
CA TRP A 41 -6.24 -8.24 -7.82
C TRP A 41 -5.35 -8.96 -8.82
N ARG A 42 -5.34 -10.30 -8.75
CA ARG A 42 -4.68 -11.16 -9.74
C ARG A 42 -5.62 -12.29 -10.10
N ASN A 43 -6.02 -12.38 -11.38
CA ASN A 43 -6.93 -13.42 -11.88
C ASN A 43 -8.23 -13.54 -11.05
N GLY A 44 -8.81 -12.42 -10.64
CA GLY A 44 -10.03 -12.38 -9.82
C GLY A 44 -9.82 -12.65 -8.33
N LEU A 45 -8.59 -12.87 -7.87
CA LEU A 45 -8.26 -13.05 -6.45
C LEU A 45 -7.70 -11.76 -5.85
N LEU A 46 -8.22 -11.36 -4.69
CA LEU A 46 -7.66 -10.25 -3.92
C LEU A 46 -6.34 -10.69 -3.27
N ILE A 47 -5.24 -10.05 -3.66
CA ILE A 47 -3.89 -10.44 -3.18
C ILE A 47 -3.26 -9.39 -2.26
N PHE A 48 -3.77 -8.16 -2.25
CA PHE A 48 -3.29 -7.11 -1.35
C PHE A 48 -4.32 -5.99 -1.24
N ALA A 49 -4.45 -5.37 -0.07
CA ALA A 49 -5.19 -4.13 0.04
C ALA A 49 -4.80 -3.29 1.27
N LEU A 50 -5.02 -1.98 1.15
CA LEU A 50 -4.78 -0.96 2.18
C LEU A 50 -5.98 -0.04 2.29
N CYS A 51 -6.30 0.39 3.51
CA CYS A 51 -7.22 1.51 3.70
C CYS A 51 -6.60 2.82 3.18
N ASP A 52 -7.45 3.77 2.80
CA ASP A 52 -7.02 5.06 2.24
C ASP A 52 -6.02 5.81 3.11
N ARG A 53 -6.15 5.74 4.44
CA ARG A 53 -5.17 6.32 5.36
C ARG A 53 -3.76 5.76 5.15
N CYS A 54 -3.65 4.43 5.02
CA CYS A 54 -2.36 3.77 4.82
C CYS A 54 -1.84 4.00 3.40
N ALA A 55 -2.71 3.97 2.40
CA ALA A 55 -2.36 4.27 1.01
C ALA A 55 -1.87 5.72 0.85
N ALA A 56 -2.52 6.69 1.48
CA ALA A 56 -2.14 8.10 1.41
C ALA A 56 -0.80 8.42 2.10
N SER A 57 -0.45 7.67 3.16
CA SER A 57 0.77 7.89 3.95
C SER A 57 2.01 7.16 3.42
N HIS A 58 1.86 6.31 2.39
CA HIS A 58 2.94 5.48 1.87
C HIS A 58 3.03 5.57 0.35
N ASN A 59 4.25 5.41 -0.16
CA ASN A 59 4.47 5.07 -1.56
C ASN A 59 4.53 3.55 -1.64
N VAL A 60 3.54 2.95 -2.31
CA VAL A 60 3.38 1.50 -2.45
C VAL A 60 3.67 1.13 -3.89
N VAL A 61 4.64 0.25 -4.09
CA VAL A 61 5.06 -0.23 -5.40
C VAL A 61 4.76 -1.72 -5.49
N PHE A 62 4.13 -2.10 -6.60
CA PHE A 62 3.87 -3.47 -6.97
C PHE A 62 4.78 -3.84 -8.13
N SER A 63 5.60 -4.88 -7.97
CA SER A 63 6.53 -5.32 -9.00
C SER A 63 6.30 -6.79 -9.32
N PRO A 64 6.10 -7.15 -10.60
CA PRO A 64 6.02 -8.56 -10.98
C PRO A 64 7.40 -9.22 -10.79
N THR A 65 7.39 -10.44 -10.28
CA THR A 65 8.59 -11.29 -10.11
C THR A 65 8.29 -12.70 -10.62
N PRO A 66 9.31 -13.54 -10.90
CA PRO A 66 9.08 -14.94 -11.23
C PRO A 66 8.28 -15.71 -10.16
N GLY A 67 8.39 -15.29 -8.88
CA GLY A 67 7.66 -15.86 -7.76
C GLY A 67 6.26 -15.27 -7.52
N GLY A 68 5.83 -14.24 -8.25
CA GLY A 68 4.53 -13.60 -8.09
C GLY A 68 4.57 -12.08 -8.15
N VAL A 69 4.03 -11.41 -7.14
CA VAL A 69 4.07 -9.94 -7.02
C VAL A 69 4.80 -9.60 -5.72
N GLU A 70 5.86 -8.81 -5.83
CA GLU A 70 6.50 -8.19 -4.69
C GLU A 70 5.78 -6.88 -4.36
N VAL A 71 5.47 -6.68 -3.08
CA VAL A 71 4.88 -5.43 -2.57
C VAL A 71 5.90 -4.75 -1.69
N ARG A 72 6.29 -3.52 -2.06
CA ARG A 72 7.17 -2.67 -1.24
C ARG A 72 6.43 -1.40 -0.87
N ALA A 73 6.46 -1.06 0.41
CA ALA A 73 5.87 0.18 0.92
C ALA A 73 6.93 0.97 1.67
N ARG A 74 7.03 2.27 1.37
CA ARG A 74 7.87 3.22 2.10
C ARG A 74 6.98 4.35 2.59
N ARG A 75 7.19 4.81 3.83
CA ARG A 75 6.54 6.02 4.33
C ARG A 75 6.83 7.17 3.37
N ARG A 76 5.79 7.89 2.93
CA ARG A 76 5.99 9.10 2.14
C ARG A 76 6.69 10.11 3.05
N SER A 77 7.90 10.53 2.67
CA SER A 77 8.53 11.68 3.33
C SER A 77 7.64 12.89 3.06
N SER A 78 7.40 13.72 4.08
CA SER A 78 6.81 15.03 3.84
C SER A 78 7.69 15.71 2.81
N VAL A 79 7.13 16.06 1.65
CA VAL A 79 7.79 17.02 0.77
C VAL A 79 7.53 18.38 1.43
N GLU A 80 8.20 18.65 2.54
CA GLU A 80 8.42 20.03 2.95
C GLU A 80 9.33 20.61 1.86
N LEU A 81 8.70 21.36 0.95
CA LEU A 81 9.27 22.41 0.12
C LEU A 81 10.82 22.38 0.04
N VAL A 82 11.36 21.60 -0.89
CA VAL A 82 12.68 21.91 -1.46
C VAL A 82 12.48 23.16 -2.33
N THR A 83 12.40 24.31 -1.67
CA THR A 83 12.32 25.63 -2.31
C THR A 83 13.02 26.65 -1.44
N GLN A 84 14.28 26.40 -1.08
CA GLN A 84 15.13 27.39 -0.42
C GLN A 84 16.60 26.97 -0.56
N GLU A 85 17.18 27.15 -1.75
CA GLU A 85 18.64 27.35 -1.92
C GLU A 85 19.05 27.82 -3.33
N ALA A 86 18.13 28.36 -4.14
CA ALA A 86 18.44 28.95 -5.45
C ALA A 86 18.29 30.48 -5.53
N LEU A 87 18.18 31.18 -4.38
CA LEU A 87 17.95 32.64 -4.35
C LEU A 87 19.00 33.44 -3.56
N HIS A 88 20.18 32.88 -3.25
CA HIS A 88 21.30 33.65 -2.68
C HIS A 88 22.53 33.72 -3.60
N VAL A 89 22.33 33.58 -4.91
CA VAL A 89 23.29 34.05 -5.92
C VAL A 89 22.75 35.36 -6.50
N HIS A 90 23.32 36.48 -6.01
CA HIS A 90 23.26 37.87 -6.50
C HIS A 90 22.60 38.90 -5.59
N GLY A 91 23.46 39.60 -4.82
CA GLY A 91 23.20 40.89 -4.21
C GLY A 91 24.52 41.60 -3.90
N SER A 92 24.98 42.42 -4.85
CA SER A 92 26.25 43.16 -4.82
C SER A 92 26.35 44.17 -3.67
N ARG A 93 27.52 44.24 -3.03
CA ARG A 93 28.31 45.48 -2.89
C ARG A 93 29.75 45.19 -2.50
#